data_AF-A0AB36J8C6-F1
#
_entry.id   AF-A0AB36J8C6-F1
#
_cell.length_a   1.000
_cell.length_b   1.000
_cell.length_c   1.000
_cell.angle_alpha   90.00
_cell.angle_beta   90.00
_cell.angle_gamma   90.00
#
_symmetry.space_group_name_H-M   'P 1'
#
loop_
_entity.id
_entity.type
_entity.pdbx_description
1 polymer ?
#
loop_
_entity_poly.entity_id
_entity_poly.type
_entity_poly.pdbx_seq_one_letter_code
_entity_poly.pdbx_strand_id
1 'polypeptide(L)' 'MKMNSLTAAKIRLMANACITRSDREEGPIENIISSYNMQPDNEILVKDQIIEKRSDIHFAENDSTEQASSAK' A
#
# COMPACT_ATOMS: atom_id res chain seq x y z
N MET A 1 -1.31 13.90 -11.27
CA MET A 1 0.15 13.75 -11.05
C MET A 1 0.32 12.70 -9.96
N LYS A 2 1.01 11.58 -10.23
CA LYS A 2 1.26 10.53 -9.22
C LYS A 2 2.41 10.94 -8.32
N MET A 3 2.38 10.50 -7.07
CA MET A 3 3.49 10.72 -6.13
C MET A 3 4.68 9.84 -6.55
N ASN A 4 5.81 10.46 -6.89
CA ASN A 4 7.06 9.78 -7.27
C ASN A 4 7.62 8.91 -6.13
N SER A 5 8.66 8.11 -6.40
CA SER A 5 9.37 7.28 -5.40
C SER A 5 9.53 7.98 -4.04
N LEU A 6 9.03 7.33 -2.99
CA LEU A 6 9.02 7.82 -1.63
C LEU A 6 10.23 7.31 -0.86
N THR A 7 10.78 8.14 0.02
CA THR A 7 11.79 7.69 0.98
C THR A 7 11.15 6.79 2.04
N ALA A 8 11.93 5.93 2.68
CA ALA A 8 11.45 5.06 3.77
C ALA A 8 10.78 5.86 4.91
N ALA A 9 11.25 7.08 5.20
CA ALA A 9 10.60 7.95 6.17
C ALA A 9 9.19 8.38 5.74
N LYS A 10 9.00 8.69 4.45
CA LYS A 10 7.67 9.01 3.92
C LYS A 10 6.75 7.79 3.89
N ILE A 11 7.24 6.62 3.50
CA ILE A 11 6.46 5.36 3.55
C ILE A 11 5.90 5.13 4.96
N ARG A 12 6.74 5.25 6.00
CA ARG A 12 6.31 5.11 7.41
C ARG A 12 5.24 6.13 7.81
N LEU A 13 5.40 7.38 7.38
CA LEU A 13 4.43 8.43 7.66
C LEU A 13 3.09 8.16 6.97
N MET A 14 3.13 7.73 5.70
CA MET A 14 1.95 7.40 4.92
C MET A 14 1.20 6.20 5.50
N ALA A 15 1.91 5.14 5.87
CA ALA A 15 1.32 3.97 6.52
C ALA A 15 0.57 4.35 7.81
N ASN A 16 1.22 5.12 8.70
CA ASN A 16 0.57 5.59 9.94
C ASN A 16 -0.65 6.48 9.65
N ALA A 17 -0.57 7.34 8.63
CA ALA A 17 -1.70 8.17 8.23
C ALA A 17 -2.87 7.33 7.70
N CYS A 18 -2.61 6.31 6.88
CA CYS A 18 -3.63 5.40 6.38
C CYS A 18 -4.32 4.64 7.52
N ILE A 19 -3.54 4.08 8.44
CA ILE A 19 -4.08 3.39 9.63
C ILE A 19 -4.94 4.34 10.46
N THR A 20 -4.44 5.54 10.77
CA THR A 20 -5.17 6.53 11.58
C THR A 20 -6.52 6.91 10.95
N ARG A 21 -6.57 7.08 9.63
CA ARG A 21 -7.81 7.40 8.90
C ARG A 21 -8.77 6.21 8.87
N SER A 22 -8.25 4.99 8.73
CA SER A 22 -9.04 3.76 8.82
C SER A 22 -9.64 3.59 10.21
N ASP A 23 -8.86 3.83 11.27
CA ASP A 23 -9.31 3.75 12.67
C ASP A 23 -10.36 4.82 13.00
N ARG A 24 -10.41 5.92 12.22
CA ARG A 24 -11.45 6.95 12.30
C ARG A 24 -12.68 6.64 11.46
N GLU A 25 -12.77 5.44 10.90
CA GLU A 25 -13.87 4.99 10.04
C GLU A 25 -14.07 5.88 8.80
N GLU A 26 -13.02 6.57 8.33
CA GLU A 26 -13.08 7.39 7.10
C GLU A 26 -13.25 6.55 5.83
N GLY A 27 -13.13 5.22 5.95
CA GLY A 27 -13.41 4.25 4.90
C GLY A 27 -12.48 3.03 4.96
N PRO A 28 -12.65 2.09 4.02
CA PRO A 28 -11.73 0.96 3.87
C PRO A 28 -10.30 1.43 3.61
N ILE A 29 -9.34 0.74 4.21
CA ILE A 29 -7.93 1.14 4.13
C ILE A 29 -7.39 1.13 2.70
N GLU A 30 -7.90 0.27 1.81
CA GLU A 30 -7.56 0.23 0.39
C GLU A 30 -7.96 1.54 -0.32
N ASN A 31 -9.16 2.04 -0.02
CA ASN A 31 -9.65 3.30 -0.58
C ASN A 31 -8.83 4.48 -0.06
N ILE A 32 -8.43 4.45 1.21
CA ILE A 32 -7.57 5.47 1.82
C ILE A 32 -6.19 5.48 1.14
N ILE A 33 -5.56 4.32 0.97
CA ILE A 33 -4.26 4.19 0.29
C ILE A 33 -4.36 4.73 -1.14
N SER A 34 -5.38 4.29 -1.89
CA SER A 34 -5.62 4.72 -3.28
C SER A 34 -5.82 6.24 -3.40
N SER A 35 -6.43 6.87 -2.39
CA SER A 35 -6.67 8.32 -2.37
C SER A 35 -5.40 9.18 -2.46
N TYR A 36 -4.25 8.64 -2.06
CA TYR A 36 -2.97 9.34 -2.12
C TYR A 36 -2.33 9.32 -3.53
N ASN A 37 -2.91 8.59 -4.49
CA ASN A 37 -2.49 8.56 -5.90
C ASN A 37 -0.96 8.34 -6.06
N MET A 38 -0.44 7.33 -5.39
CA MET A 38 0.99 6.99 -5.40
C MET A 38 1.36 6.19 -6.65
N GLN A 39 2.65 6.10 -6.94
CA GLN A 39 3.15 5.06 -7.86
C GLN A 39 2.92 3.66 -7.27
N PRO A 40 2.72 2.62 -8.12
CA PRO A 40 2.46 1.26 -7.65
C PRO A 40 3.51 0.75 -6.66
N ASP A 41 4.79 0.98 -6.92
CA ASP A 41 5.88 0.55 -6.03
C ASP A 41 5.76 1.15 -4.62
N ASN A 42 5.41 2.43 -4.54
CA ASN A 42 5.20 3.09 -3.24
C ASN A 42 3.96 2.55 -2.53
N GLU A 43 2.92 2.21 -3.28
CA GLU A 43 1.69 1.65 -2.74
C GLU A 43 1.94 0.28 -2.10
N ILE A 44 2.74 -0.57 -2.76
CA ILE A 44 3.18 -1.87 -2.23
C ILE A 44 3.96 -1.65 -0.92
N LEU A 45 4.96 -0.77 -0.92
CA LEU A 45 5.77 -0.49 0.26
C LEU A 45 4.93 0.07 1.43
N VAL A 46 3.90 0.87 1.14
CA VAL A 46 2.96 1.35 2.18
C VAL A 46 2.10 0.22 2.71
N LYS A 47 1.58 -0.68 1.86
CA LYS A 47 0.81 -1.87 2.28
C LYS A 47 1.65 -2.77 3.17
N ASP A 48 2.89 -3.06 2.79
CA ASP A 48 3.82 -3.88 3.58
C ASP A 48 4.06 -3.27 4.97
N GLN A 49 4.30 -1.95 5.01
CA GLN A 49 4.52 -1.22 6.26
C GLN A 49 3.26 -1.18 7.16
N ILE A 50 2.06 -1.22 6.56
CA ILE A 50 0.79 -1.33 7.29
C ILE A 50 0.65 -2.73 7.88
N ILE A 51 0.87 -3.79 7.11
CA ILE A 51 0.81 -5.19 7.58
C ILE A 51 1.78 -5.41 8.74
N GLU A 52 3.01 -4.89 8.64
CA GLU A 52 4.02 -4.98 9.71
C GLU A 52 3.52 -4.37 11.03
N LYS A 53 2.72 -3.30 10.97
CA LYS A 53 2.19 -2.59 12.15
C LYS A 53 0.86 -3.14 12.64
N ARG A 54 0.03 -3.64 11.73
CA ARG A 54 -1.35 -4.06 11.92
C ARG A 54 -1.53 -5.37 11.17
N SER A 55 -1.08 -6.46 11.80
CA SER A 55 -1.20 -7.81 11.26
C SER A 55 -2.65 -8.31 11.14
N ASP A 56 -3.60 -7.58 11.74
CA ASP A 56 -5.04 -7.77 11.62
C ASP A 56 -5.61 -7.29 10.28
N ILE A 57 -4.87 -6.44 9.56
CA ILE A 57 -5.27 -5.93 8.26
C ILE A 57 -4.75 -6.88 7.18
N HIS A 58 -5.68 -7.48 6.45
CA HIS A 58 -5.39 -8.34 5.32
C HIS A 58 -5.80 -7.64 4.02
N PHE A 59 -4.82 -7.23 3.25
CA PHE A 59 -5.06 -6.83 1.87
C PHE A 59 -5.29 -8.08 1.03
N ALA A 60 -6.26 -8.04 0.11
CA ALA A 60 -6.37 -9.08 -0.91
C ALA A 60 -5.01 -9.18 -1.63
N GLU A 61 -4.45 -10.38 -1.72
CA GLU A 61 -3.16 -10.60 -2.39
C GLU A 61 -3.25 -10.00 -3.80
N ASN A 62 -2.36 -9.05 -4.10
CA ASN A 62 -2.19 -8.61 -5.47
C ASN A 62 -1.53 -9.79 -6.19
N ASP A 63 -2.33 -10.60 -6.87
CA ASP A 63 -1.90 -11.74 -7.66
C ASP A 63 -0.90 -11.26 -8.71
N SER A 64 0.37 -11.28 -8.32
CA SER A 64 1.50 -10.94 -9.17
C SER A 64 1.99 -12.23 -9.84
N THR A 65 1.07 -13.04 -10.38
CA THR A 65 1.43 -14.06 -11.36
C THR A 65 1.20 -13.51 -12.75
N GLU A 66 2.18 -12.78 -13.26
CA GLU A 66 2.63 -12.96 -14.63
C GLU A 66 4.06 -12.44 -14.76
N GLN A 67 5.04 -13.36 -14.68
CA GLN A 67 5.94 -13.68 -15.80
C GLN A 67 7.16 -14.48 -15.31
N ALA A 68 7.12 -15.79 -15.55
CA ALA A 68 8.31 -16.53 -15.98
C ALA A 68 8.00 -17.06 -17.39
N SER A 69 8.64 -16.43 -18.37
CA SER A 69 8.81 -16.85 -19.76
C SER A 69 9.27 -18.31 -19.88
N SER A 70 8.73 -19.07 -20.84
CA SER A 70 9.55 -19.58 -21.96
C SER A 70 8.72 -20.34 -22.97
N ALA A 71 9.03 -20.08 -24.24
CA ALA A 71 8.49 -20.74 -25.41
C ALA A 71 8.76 -22.26 -25.41
N LYS A 72 7.81 -23.02 -25.97
CA LYS A 72 8.14 -24.16 -26.82
C LYS A 72 7.04 -24.43 -27.83
#